data_AF-A0A3M5DAJ0-F1
#
_entry.id   AF-A0A3M5DAJ0-F1
#
_cell.length_a   1.000
_cell.length_b   1.000
_cell.length_c   1.000
_cell.angle_alpha   90.00
_cell.angle_beta   90.00
_cell.angle_gamma   90.00
#
_symmetry.space_group_name_H-M   'P 1'
#
loop_
_entity.id
_entity.type
_entity.pdbx_description
1 polymer ?
#
loop_
_entity_poly.entity_id
_entity_poly.type
_entity_poly.pdbx_seq_one_letter_code
_entity_poly.pdbx_strand_id
1 'polypeptide(L)' 'MDAAWKELDLAKAEGFAGTVSYSKALTLLTGAKTQQQFEAYEGCTSKAEKARFYIRESRAGR' A
#
# COMPACT_ATOMS: atom_id res chain seq x y z
N MET A 1 -2.26 -0.49 9.73
CA MET A 1 -1.35 0.40 8.96
C MET A 1 0.02 -0.24 8.77
N ASP A 2 0.70 -0.62 9.86
CA ASP A 2 2.05 -1.20 9.81
C ASP A 2 2.14 -2.47 8.97
N ALA A 3 1.11 -3.32 9.01
CA ALA A 3 1.02 -4.51 8.16
C ALA A 3 1.09 -4.17 6.66
N ALA A 4 0.44 -3.10 6.22
CA ALA A 4 0.43 -2.71 4.81
C ALA A 4 1.76 -2.11 4.37
N TRP A 5 2.45 -1.37 5.25
CA TRP A 5 3.84 -0.93 5.01
C TRP A 5 4.80 -2.12 4.91
N LYS A 6 4.69 -3.08 5.81
CA LYS A 6 5.49 -4.30 5.78
C LYS A 6 5.25 -5.12 4.50
N GLU A 7 3.99 -5.23 4.06
CA GLU A 7 3.64 -5.88 2.80
C GLU A 7 4.25 -5.16 1.58
N LEU A 8 4.29 -3.81 1.60
CA LEU A 8 4.91 -3.01 0.55
C LEU A 8 6.43 -3.24 0.48
N ASP A 9 7.11 -3.24 1.64
CA ASP A 9 8.55 -3.45 1.74
C ASP A 9 8.96 -4.85 1.28
N LEU A 10 8.20 -5.88 1.69
CA LEU A 10 8.39 -7.24 1.20
C LEU A 10 8.22 -7.31 -0.32
N ALA A 11 7.20 -6.65 -0.86
CA ALA A 11 6.95 -6.66 -2.30
C ALA A 11 8.08 -5.97 -3.07
N LYS A 12 8.69 -4.93 -2.49
CA LYS A 12 9.85 -4.22 -3.05
C LYS A 12 11.09 -5.10 -3.06
N ALA A 13 11.32 -5.86 -2.00
CA ALA A 13 12.44 -6.80 -1.92
C ALA A 13 12.29 -7.97 -2.89
N GLU A 14 11.06 -8.47 -3.07
CA GLU A 14 10.75 -9.59 -3.95
C GLU A 14 10.73 -9.23 -5.45
N GLY A 15 10.74 -7.92 -5.78
CA GLY A 15 10.64 -7.42 -7.15
C GLY A 15 9.19 -7.30 -7.64
N PHE A 16 8.91 -6.19 -8.34
CA PHE A 16 7.59 -5.90 -8.88
C PHE A 16 7.49 -6.31 -10.34
N ALA A 17 6.49 -7.13 -10.68
CA ALA A 17 6.13 -7.39 -12.08
C ALA A 17 5.55 -6.14 -12.77
N GLY A 18 5.05 -5.16 -11.99
CA GLY A 18 4.55 -3.87 -12.49
C GLY A 18 4.84 -2.71 -11.53
N THR A 19 5.61 -1.72 -12.00
CA THR A 19 5.97 -0.50 -11.25
C THR A 19 4.78 0.43 -11.00
N VAL A 20 3.74 0.33 -11.83
CA VAL A 20 2.49 1.12 -11.70
C VAL A 20 1.73 0.73 -10.44
N SER A 21 1.52 -0.56 -10.17
CA SER A 21 0.76 -1.01 -8.98
C SER A 21 1.53 -0.72 -7.69
N TYR A 22 2.86 -0.82 -7.69
CA TYR A 22 3.68 -0.35 -6.56
C TYR A 22 3.47 1.15 -6.27
N SER A 23 3.55 1.98 -7.30
CA SER A 23 3.40 3.44 -7.16
C SER A 23 2.02 3.80 -6.60
N LYS A 24 0.96 3.13 -7.07
CA LYS A 24 -0.40 3.29 -6.52
C LYS A 24 -0.48 2.90 -5.05
N ALA A 25 0.11 1.77 -4.66
CA ALA A 25 0.13 1.32 -3.27
C ALA A 25 0.86 2.33 -2.37
N LEU A 26 2.01 2.82 -2.81
CA LEU A 26 2.80 3.82 -2.07
C LEU A 26 2.03 5.14 -1.86
N THR A 27 1.35 5.65 -2.90
CA THR A 27 0.53 6.86 -2.79
C THR A 27 -0.61 6.67 -1.79
N LEU A 28 -1.30 5.53 -1.84
CA LEU A 28 -2.40 5.21 -0.92
C LEU A 28 -1.92 5.11 0.53
N LEU A 29 -0.79 4.46 0.79
CA LEU A 29 -0.22 4.36 2.15
C LEU A 29 0.26 5.70 2.67
N THR A 30 0.86 6.54 1.82
CA THR A 30 1.21 7.91 2.20
C THR A 30 -0.03 8.70 2.62
N GLY A 31 -1.10 8.67 1.82
CA GLY A 31 -2.37 9.33 2.14
C GLY A 31 -3.05 8.78 3.39
N ALA A 32 -3.00 7.45 3.60
CA ALA A 32 -3.51 6.82 4.81
C ALA A 32 -2.75 7.28 6.06
N LYS A 33 -1.42 7.43 5.97
CA LYS A 33 -0.57 7.89 7.09
C LYS A 33 -0.89 9.33 7.45
N THR A 34 -1.06 10.20 6.45
CA THR A 34 -1.52 11.57 6.67
C THR A 34 -2.88 11.59 7.36
N GLN A 35 -3.84 10.79 6.91
CA GLN A 35 -5.17 10.73 7.55
C GLN A 35 -5.11 10.18 8.98
N GLN A 36 -4.22 9.23 9.26
CA GLN A 36 -3.97 8.76 10.63
C GLN A 36 -3.47 9.89 11.55
N GLN A 37 -2.63 10.80 11.04
CA GLN A 37 -2.12 11.95 11.82
C GLN A 37 -3.22 12.97 12.15
N PHE A 38 -4.27 13.05 11.33
CA PHE A 38 -5.43 13.92 11.56
C PHE A 38 -6.61 13.18 12.20
N GLU A 39 -6.39 12.00 12.77
CA GLU A 39 -7.43 11.16 13.42
C GLU A 39 -8.61 10.77 12.50
N ALA A 40 -8.43 10.89 11.17
CA ALA A 40 -9.39 10.47 10.16
C ALA A 40 -9.27 8.96 9.85
N TYR A 41 -9.51 8.13 10.87
CA TYR A 41 -9.21 6.70 10.85
C TYR A 41 -9.99 5.89 9.81
N GLU A 42 -11.23 6.28 9.49
CA GLU A 42 -12.04 5.59 8.48
C GLU A 42 -11.39 5.67 7.09
N GLY A 43 -10.92 6.88 6.71
CA GLY A 43 -10.18 7.09 5.47
C GLY A 43 -8.84 6.37 5.43
N CYS A 44 -8.15 6.26 6.57
CA CYS A 44 -6.91 5.51 6.72
C CYS A 44 -7.12 4.02 6.41
N THR A 45 -8.16 3.42 6.98
CA THR A 45 -8.45 1.99 6.84
C THR A 45 -8.78 1.63 5.39
N SER A 46 -9.66 2.40 4.75
CA SER A 46 -10.02 2.20 3.33
C SER A 46 -8.82 2.34 2.39
N LYS A 47 -7.95 3.33 2.60
CA LYS A 47 -6.74 3.51 1.79
C LYS A 47 -5.72 2.40 2.01
N ALA A 48 -5.55 1.93 3.26
CA ALA A 48 -4.66 0.83 3.57
C ALA A 48 -5.11 -0.48 2.90
N GLU A 49 -6.40 -0.80 2.91
CA GLU A 49 -6.95 -1.97 2.22
C GLU A 49 -6.71 -1.90 0.71
N LYS A 50 -6.97 -0.72 0.10
CA LYS A 50 -6.74 -0.51 -1.32
C LYS A 50 -5.26 -0.59 -1.69
N ALA A 51 -4.36 -0.14 -0.81
CA ALA A 51 -2.92 -0.32 -1.01
C ALA A 51 -2.53 -1.81 -1.01
N ARG A 52 -3.08 -2.61 -0.09
CA ARG A 52 -2.82 -4.07 -0.02
C ARG A 52 -3.30 -4.79 -1.27
N PHE A 53 -4.41 -4.36 -1.88
CA PHE A 53 -4.85 -4.87 -3.18
C PHE A 53 -3.77 -4.66 -4.25
N TYR A 54 -3.28 -3.44 -4.41
CA TYR A 54 -2.26 -3.13 -5.41
C TYR A 54 -0.90 -3.79 -5.13
N ILE A 55 -0.55 -4.00 -3.85
CA ILE A 55 0.63 -4.78 -3.47
C ILE A 55 0.50 -6.22 -3.97
N ARG A 56 -0.66 -6.86 -3.75
CA ARG A 56 -0.89 -8.24 -4.22
C ARG A 56 -0.89 -8.32 -5.74
N GLU A 57 -1.55 -7.39 -6.42
CA GLU A 57 -1.56 -7.30 -7.88
C GLU A 57 -0.14 -7.16 -8.44
N SER A 58 0.70 -6.32 -7.82
CA SER A 58 2.08 -6.10 -8.27
C SER A 58 2.97 -7.36 -8.19
N ARG A 59 2.56 -8.36 -7.41
CA ARG A 59 3.24 -9.65 -7.27
C ARG A 59 2.65 -10.74 -8.17
N ALA A 60 1.37 -10.66 -8.52
CA ALA A 60 0.65 -11.70 -9.28
C ALA A 60 1.14 -11.88 -10.73
N GLY A 61 1.94 -10.94 -11.25
CA GLY A 61 2.59 -11.05 -12.56
C GLY A 61 3.98 -11.71 -12.56
N ARG A 62 4.43 -12.30 -11.44
CA ARG A 62 5.65 -13.10 -11.35
C ARG A 62 5.35 -14.59 -11.50
#